data_AF-A0A5R8KCJ5-F1
#
_entry.id   AF-A0A5R8KCJ5-F1
#
_cell.length_a   1.000
_cell.length_b   1.000
_cell.length_c   1.000
_cell.angle_alpha   90.00
_cell.angle_beta   90.00
_cell.angle_gamma   90.00
#
_symmetry.space_group_name_H-M   'P 1'
#
loop_
_entity.id
_entity.type
_entity.pdbx_description
1 polymer ?
#
loop_
_entity_poly.entity_id
_entity_poly.type
_entity_poly.pdbx_seq_one_letter_code
_entity_poly.pdbx_strand_id
1 'polypeptide(L)'
;MRWKFVASLLLLTTTVSAQIVDTDFEGAAVGVARSQAGGKPLRFTPIANDGNEHWYFRITGLTPHQPLTLTTPVTENTPTRASVSFDAGQSWELTSPGHIINGDMTYAIQPRQASLLFASQPPLTLSMVEGIMEQLAKNNRGIEINRVGPPKFEVPLLRFCEGDRVEARRIGVIIRGDRKPVASWSAIGLSQWLASASPDAVWLRQNAEVLVIPTMHPARPEVSMHAISAIKASILQEDRHHLLIELSQASPTATNIHIQSPEQNPHPYLHNLLTHSLSSVIPVQQSPIDKSTSWQIDIPWNHAAGTISTYQKIGAAIAESIALTLQR
;
A
#
# COMPACT_ATOMS: atom_id res chain seq x y z
N MET A 1 77.10 8.59 6.37
CA MET A 1 75.68 8.35 6.74
C MET A 1 74.87 8.27 5.44
N ARG A 2 74.05 7.23 5.22
CA ARG A 2 73.21 7.09 4.00
C ARG A 2 71.80 6.65 4.41
N TRP A 3 70.81 7.51 4.29
CA TRP A 3 69.40 7.13 4.42
C TRP A 3 68.95 6.43 3.14
N LYS A 4 68.31 5.26 3.28
CA LYS A 4 67.56 4.61 2.20
C LYS A 4 66.08 4.90 2.42
N PHE A 5 65.48 5.76 1.59
CA PHE A 5 64.02 5.83 1.51
C PHE A 5 63.51 4.54 0.87
N VAL A 6 62.78 3.73 1.65
CA VAL A 6 62.02 2.59 1.12
C VAL A 6 60.64 3.12 0.75
N ALA A 7 60.42 3.35 -0.54
CA ALA A 7 59.11 3.72 -1.06
C ALA A 7 58.21 2.47 -1.09
N SER A 8 57.49 2.21 0.00
CA SER A 8 56.48 1.15 0.05
C SER A 8 55.34 1.47 -0.93
N LEU A 9 55.35 0.83 -2.10
CA LEU A 9 54.32 0.96 -3.11
C LEU A 9 53.03 0.26 -2.64
N LEU A 10 52.20 0.99 -1.90
CA LEU A 10 50.88 0.57 -1.47
C LEU A 10 49.97 0.42 -2.70
N LEU A 11 49.90 -0.80 -3.23
CA LEU A 11 48.95 -1.21 -4.26
C LEU A 11 47.53 -1.20 -3.66
N LEU A 12 46.88 -0.03 -3.72
CA LEU A 12 45.46 0.14 -3.44
C LEU A 12 44.65 -0.60 -4.52
N THR A 13 44.42 -1.89 -4.30
CA THR A 13 43.52 -2.70 -5.13
C THR A 13 42.09 -2.22 -4.94
N THR A 14 41.64 -1.32 -5.81
CA THR A 14 40.25 -0.87 -5.86
C THR A 14 39.35 -2.00 -6.33
N THR A 15 38.85 -2.79 -5.38
CA THR A 15 37.83 -3.83 -5.63
C THR A 15 36.56 -3.15 -6.11
N VAL A 16 36.36 -3.10 -7.43
CA VAL A 16 35.12 -2.65 -8.06
C VAL A 16 34.03 -3.68 -7.72
N SER A 17 33.27 -3.41 -6.67
CA SER A 17 32.07 -4.20 -6.36
C SER A 17 31.08 -4.01 -7.51
N ALA A 18 30.64 -5.12 -8.10
CA ALA A 18 29.61 -5.08 -9.12
C ALA A 18 28.26 -4.78 -8.43
N GLN A 19 27.58 -3.74 -8.87
CA GLN A 19 26.19 -3.49 -8.45
C GLN A 19 25.30 -4.61 -8.99
N ILE A 20 24.66 -5.35 -8.09
CA ILE A 20 23.74 -6.44 -8.43
C ILE A 20 22.31 -5.93 -8.19
N VAL A 21 21.47 -6.07 -9.20
CA VAL A 21 20.02 -5.97 -9.01
C VAL A 21 19.47 -7.35 -8.75
N ASP A 22 18.71 -7.45 -7.67
CA ASP A 22 18.11 -8.68 -7.16
C ASP A 22 16.58 -8.54 -7.18
N THR A 23 15.94 -9.62 -7.59
CA THR A 23 14.50 -9.76 -7.81
C THR A 23 13.96 -11.11 -7.32
N ASP A 24 14.75 -11.91 -6.60
CA ASP A 24 14.35 -13.26 -6.16
C ASP A 24 13.73 -13.20 -4.76
N PHE A 25 12.64 -12.45 -4.64
CA PHE A 25 11.87 -12.29 -3.41
C PHE A 25 10.42 -11.84 -3.69
N GLU A 26 9.56 -11.98 -2.67
CA GLU A 26 8.11 -11.72 -2.80
C GLU A 26 7.82 -10.28 -3.26
N GLY A 27 6.94 -10.14 -4.26
CA GLY A 27 6.50 -8.86 -4.80
C GLY A 27 7.50 -8.15 -5.72
N ALA A 28 8.71 -8.69 -5.93
CA ALA A 28 9.69 -8.10 -6.83
C ALA A 28 9.20 -8.07 -8.30
N ALA A 29 9.47 -6.97 -9.00
CA ALA A 29 9.12 -6.76 -10.40
C ALA A 29 10.07 -5.75 -11.06
N VAL A 30 10.96 -6.22 -11.93
CA VAL A 30 11.72 -5.41 -12.91
C VAL A 30 12.27 -6.35 -13.99
N GLY A 31 12.21 -5.97 -15.26
CA GLY A 31 12.41 -6.90 -16.38
C GLY A 31 13.88 -7.06 -16.78
N VAL A 32 14.59 -5.94 -16.83
CA VAL A 32 16.04 -5.89 -17.05
C VAL A 32 16.57 -4.74 -16.23
N ALA A 33 17.66 -4.96 -15.50
CA ALA A 33 18.48 -3.91 -14.94
C ALA A 33 19.93 -4.16 -15.34
N ARG A 34 20.57 -3.22 -16.04
CA ARG A 34 21.96 -3.36 -16.50
C ARG A 34 22.85 -2.35 -15.81
N SER A 35 23.62 -2.83 -14.83
CA SER A 35 24.81 -2.13 -14.36
C SER A 35 25.77 -1.93 -15.53
N GLN A 36 26.16 -0.68 -15.81
CA GLN A 36 27.18 -0.35 -16.79
C GLN A 36 28.45 0.12 -16.08
N ALA A 37 29.58 -0.54 -16.38
CA ALA A 37 30.88 -0.17 -15.84
C ALA A 37 31.23 1.30 -16.15
N GLY A 38 31.96 1.94 -15.23
CA GLY A 38 32.43 3.32 -15.38
C GLY A 38 31.50 4.42 -14.86
N GLY A 39 30.69 4.14 -13.83
CA GLY A 39 29.91 5.17 -13.11
C GLY A 39 28.73 5.75 -13.89
N LYS A 40 28.24 5.04 -14.91
CA LYS A 40 27.04 5.40 -15.66
C LYS A 40 25.76 5.10 -14.86
N PRO A 41 24.61 5.72 -15.20
CA PRO A 41 23.33 5.38 -14.60
C PRO A 41 22.98 3.91 -14.80
N LEU A 42 22.39 3.31 -13.76
CA LEU A 42 21.81 1.98 -13.81
C LEU A 42 20.42 2.10 -14.45
N ARG A 43 20.32 1.73 -15.74
CA ARG A 43 19.05 1.72 -16.47
C ARG A 43 18.29 0.43 -16.18
N PHE A 44 17.01 0.58 -15.87
CA PHE A 44 16.07 -0.50 -15.67
C PHE A 44 14.82 -0.35 -16.54
N THR A 45 14.07 -1.44 -16.70
CA THR A 45 12.80 -1.46 -17.43
C THR A 45 11.74 -2.16 -16.57
N PRO A 46 10.58 -1.54 -16.28
CA PRO A 46 9.46 -2.20 -15.60
C PRO A 46 8.97 -3.44 -16.36
N ILE A 47 8.37 -4.40 -15.65
CA ILE A 47 7.52 -5.44 -16.27
C ILE A 47 6.08 -4.99 -16.09
N ALA A 48 5.29 -4.99 -17.17
CA ALA A 48 3.84 -4.90 -17.07
C ALA A 48 3.27 -6.29 -16.75
N ASN A 49 3.24 -6.68 -15.48
CA ASN A 49 2.50 -7.86 -15.05
C ASN A 49 1.01 -7.51 -14.95
N ASP A 50 0.15 -8.20 -15.70
CA ASP A 50 -1.32 -8.06 -15.67
C ASP A 50 -1.83 -6.61 -15.72
N GLY A 51 -1.23 -5.77 -16.57
CA GLY A 51 -1.57 -4.35 -16.73
C GLY A 51 -1.05 -3.41 -15.64
N ASN A 52 -0.25 -3.92 -14.68
CA ASN A 52 0.36 -3.13 -13.62
C ASN A 52 1.86 -2.92 -13.89
N GLU A 53 2.26 -1.70 -14.27
CA GLU A 53 3.68 -1.30 -14.37
C GLU A 53 4.29 -0.92 -13.00
N HIS A 54 3.86 -1.58 -11.92
CA HIS A 54 4.53 -1.42 -10.63
C HIS A 54 5.88 -2.15 -10.68
N TRP A 55 6.94 -1.43 -10.34
CA TRP A 55 8.28 -2.00 -10.19
C TRP A 55 8.76 -1.92 -8.75
N TYR A 56 9.51 -2.95 -8.33
CA TYR A 56 10.09 -3.12 -6.98
C TYR A 56 11.28 -4.08 -7.09
N PHE A 57 12.47 -3.65 -6.64
CA PHE A 57 13.68 -4.48 -6.67
C PHE A 57 14.70 -4.08 -5.61
N ARG A 58 15.69 -4.95 -5.36
CA ARG A 58 16.81 -4.70 -4.46
C ARG A 58 18.05 -4.35 -5.28
N ILE A 59 18.86 -3.42 -4.79
CA ILE A 59 20.19 -3.12 -5.34
C ILE A 59 21.21 -3.37 -4.25
N THR A 60 22.20 -4.24 -4.50
CA THR A 60 23.31 -4.55 -3.59
C THR A 60 24.65 -4.23 -4.25
N GLY A 61 25.75 -4.23 -3.47
CA GLY A 61 27.08 -3.84 -3.97
C GLY A 61 27.23 -2.31 -4.12
N LEU A 62 26.45 -1.53 -3.37
CA LEU A 62 26.53 -0.07 -3.36
C LEU A 62 27.64 0.41 -2.42
N THR A 63 28.30 1.51 -2.78
CA THR A 63 29.17 2.27 -1.87
C THR A 63 28.31 3.28 -1.10
N PRO A 64 28.27 3.25 0.25
CA PRO A 64 27.60 4.29 1.02
C PRO A 64 28.14 5.69 0.67
N HIS A 65 27.23 6.65 0.55
CA HIS A 65 27.48 8.04 0.17
C HIS A 65 28.10 8.28 -1.23
N GLN A 66 28.17 7.27 -2.10
CA GLN A 66 28.45 7.47 -3.53
C GLN A 66 27.12 7.68 -4.28
N PRO A 67 26.94 8.79 -5.03
CA PRO A 67 25.71 9.03 -5.77
C PRO A 67 25.35 7.89 -6.74
N LEU A 68 24.07 7.50 -6.72
CA LEU A 68 23.49 6.47 -7.57
C LEU A 68 22.40 7.11 -8.45
N THR A 69 22.56 6.98 -9.76
CA THR A 69 21.56 7.44 -10.74
C THR A 69 20.84 6.25 -11.34
N LEU A 70 19.51 6.22 -11.21
CA LEU A 70 18.64 5.17 -11.76
C LEU A 70 17.78 5.75 -12.88
N THR A 71 17.65 5.05 -14.01
CA THR A 71 16.78 5.51 -15.12
C THR A 71 15.81 4.43 -15.61
N THR A 72 14.60 4.86 -16.00
CA THR A 72 13.55 4.03 -16.61
C THR A 72 12.89 4.80 -17.74
N PRO A 73 12.41 4.17 -18.83
CA PRO A 73 11.51 4.82 -19.77
C PRO A 73 10.32 5.47 -19.07
N VAL A 74 9.87 6.64 -19.55
CA VAL A 74 8.65 7.29 -19.05
C VAL A 74 7.41 6.56 -19.58
N THR A 75 6.49 6.26 -18.67
CA THR A 75 5.15 5.75 -18.95
C THR A 75 4.10 6.56 -18.16
N GLU A 76 2.81 6.37 -18.46
CA GLU A 76 1.70 6.99 -17.70
C GLU A 76 1.75 6.64 -16.20
N ASN A 77 2.33 5.49 -15.87
CA ASN A 77 2.45 4.95 -14.52
C ASN A 77 3.75 5.38 -13.80
N THR A 78 4.64 6.12 -14.47
CA THR A 78 5.97 6.49 -13.94
C THR A 78 5.87 7.64 -12.94
N PRO A 79 6.23 7.44 -11.65
CA PRO A 79 6.00 8.45 -10.62
C PRO A 79 7.08 9.53 -10.63
N THR A 80 6.70 10.78 -10.38
CA THR A 80 7.65 11.92 -10.30
C THR A 80 8.61 11.79 -9.11
N ARG A 81 8.25 11.05 -8.06
CA ARG A 81 9.14 10.63 -6.96
C ARG A 81 9.01 9.13 -6.78
N ALA A 82 10.14 8.44 -6.71
CA ALA A 82 10.16 7.01 -6.42
C ALA A 82 10.21 6.75 -4.92
N SER A 83 9.89 5.52 -4.51
CA SER A 83 10.02 5.05 -3.13
C SER A 83 11.34 4.32 -2.93
N VAL A 84 12.04 4.61 -1.83
CA VAL A 84 13.32 3.99 -1.48
C VAL A 84 13.33 3.59 0.00
N SER A 85 13.90 2.42 0.30
CA SER A 85 14.16 1.96 1.67
C SER A 85 15.65 1.60 1.82
N PHE A 86 16.25 2.08 2.91
CA PHE A 86 17.65 1.81 3.27
C PHE A 86 17.78 0.77 4.41
N ASP A 87 16.66 0.24 4.91
CA ASP A 87 16.56 -0.61 6.10
C ASP A 87 15.84 -1.94 5.82
N ALA A 88 16.00 -2.45 4.58
CA ALA A 88 15.39 -3.69 4.09
C ALA A 88 13.85 -3.71 4.15
N GLY A 89 13.20 -2.54 4.06
CA GLY A 89 11.76 -2.39 3.86
C GLY A 89 10.97 -1.98 5.10
N GLN A 90 11.64 -1.72 6.23
CA GLN A 90 11.00 -1.31 7.50
C GLN A 90 10.47 0.12 7.44
N SER A 91 11.21 1.03 6.78
CA SER A 91 10.76 2.39 6.48
C SER A 91 11.01 2.75 5.02
N TRP A 92 10.15 3.63 4.48
CA TRP A 92 10.15 4.03 3.08
C TRP A 92 10.11 5.54 2.95
N GLU A 93 11.13 6.09 2.30
CA GLU A 93 11.26 7.50 1.96
C GLU A 93 10.92 7.71 0.47
N LEU A 94 10.60 8.97 0.11
CA LEU A 94 10.51 9.37 -1.29
C LEU A 94 11.83 9.97 -1.76
N THR A 95 12.22 9.67 -3.00
CA THR A 95 13.33 10.38 -3.66
C THR A 95 13.02 11.87 -3.81
N SER A 96 14.05 12.67 -4.10
CA SER A 96 13.87 13.93 -4.82
C SER A 96 13.04 13.73 -6.10
N PRO A 97 12.38 14.77 -6.63
CA PRO A 97 11.72 14.68 -7.93
C PRO A 97 12.71 14.20 -9.00
N GLY A 98 12.30 13.21 -9.80
CA GLY A 98 13.05 12.77 -10.95
C GLY A 98 12.99 13.78 -12.10
N HIS A 99 13.91 13.63 -13.05
CA HIS A 99 14.00 14.48 -14.23
C HIS A 99 13.85 13.64 -15.50
N ILE A 100 13.03 14.10 -16.45
CA ILE A 100 12.91 13.45 -17.75
C ILE A 100 14.07 13.89 -18.64
N ILE A 101 14.87 12.93 -19.09
CA ILE A 101 16.05 13.15 -19.94
C ILE A 101 15.95 12.16 -21.12
N ASN A 102 15.83 12.67 -22.34
CA ASN A 102 15.74 11.87 -23.57
C ASN A 102 14.65 10.77 -23.56
N GLY A 103 13.54 10.98 -22.83
CA GLY A 103 12.44 10.02 -22.69
C GLY A 103 12.59 9.02 -21.52
N ASP A 104 13.70 9.05 -20.79
CA ASP A 104 13.87 8.32 -19.52
C ASP A 104 13.57 9.23 -18.32
N MET A 105 12.81 8.76 -17.35
CA MET A 105 12.77 9.33 -16.00
C MET A 105 14.05 8.96 -15.26
N THR A 106 14.73 9.96 -14.71
CA THR A 106 16.02 9.84 -14.02
C THR A 106 15.88 10.21 -12.54
N TYR A 107 16.19 9.29 -11.64
CA TYR A 107 16.22 9.53 -10.19
C TYR A 107 17.66 9.57 -9.68
N ALA A 108 18.01 10.58 -8.89
CA ALA A 108 19.26 10.67 -8.16
C ALA A 108 19.05 10.24 -6.70
N ILE A 109 19.88 9.31 -6.22
CA ILE A 109 19.79 8.70 -4.89
C ILE A 109 21.17 8.78 -4.22
N GLN A 110 21.18 9.00 -2.91
CA GLN A 110 22.38 8.97 -2.08
C GLN A 110 22.30 7.75 -1.13
N PRO A 111 22.83 6.57 -1.49
CA PRO A 111 22.77 5.37 -0.67
C PRO A 111 23.39 5.59 0.70
N ARG A 112 22.68 5.20 1.76
CA ARG A 112 23.19 5.23 3.15
C ARG A 112 23.79 3.90 3.61
N GLN A 113 23.61 2.85 2.80
CA GLN A 113 23.96 1.47 3.08
C GLN A 113 24.45 0.78 1.81
N ALA A 114 25.10 -0.37 1.95
CA ALA A 114 25.59 -1.17 0.81
C ALA A 114 24.49 -1.91 0.03
N SER A 115 23.24 -1.82 0.51
CA SER A 115 22.03 -2.30 -0.14
C SER A 115 20.91 -1.27 0.02
N LEU A 116 20.00 -1.20 -0.95
CA LEU A 116 18.70 -0.52 -0.81
C LEU A 116 17.60 -1.29 -1.53
N LEU A 117 16.36 -0.98 -1.20
CA LEU A 117 15.18 -1.36 -1.98
C LEU A 117 14.68 -0.13 -2.74
N PHE A 118 14.25 -0.33 -3.98
CA PHE A 118 13.74 0.73 -4.85
C PHE A 118 12.42 0.29 -5.50
N ALA A 119 11.40 1.14 -5.43
CA ALA A 119 10.06 0.82 -5.91
C ALA A 119 9.27 2.04 -6.42
N SER A 120 8.31 1.80 -7.30
CA SER A 120 7.38 2.84 -7.79
C SER A 120 6.52 3.45 -6.68
N GLN A 121 6.11 2.61 -5.72
CA GLN A 121 5.34 2.93 -4.52
C GLN A 121 5.83 1.98 -3.40
N PRO A 122 5.59 2.27 -2.10
CA PRO A 122 5.96 1.34 -1.03
C PRO A 122 5.21 0.01 -1.19
N PRO A 123 5.89 -1.11 -1.42
CA PRO A 123 5.26 -2.39 -1.69
C PRO A 123 4.52 -2.91 -0.46
N LEU A 124 3.50 -3.73 -0.70
CA LEU A 124 2.84 -4.51 0.34
C LEU A 124 2.62 -5.92 -0.22
N THR A 125 3.40 -6.87 0.29
CA THR A 125 3.33 -8.28 -0.13
C THR A 125 2.30 -9.04 0.72
N LEU A 126 1.96 -10.28 0.35
CA LEU A 126 0.98 -11.06 1.10
C LEU A 126 1.54 -11.44 2.48
N SER A 127 2.81 -11.81 2.58
CA SER A 127 3.43 -12.09 3.90
C SER A 127 3.54 -10.85 4.79
N MET A 128 3.73 -9.66 4.22
CA MET A 128 3.64 -8.39 4.97
C MET A 128 2.22 -8.16 5.53
N VAL A 129 1.18 -8.42 4.73
CA VAL A 129 -0.22 -8.31 5.18
C VAL A 129 -0.51 -9.32 6.29
N GLU A 130 -0.16 -10.58 6.10
CA GLU A 130 -0.34 -11.64 7.11
C GLU A 130 0.36 -11.26 8.43
N GLY A 131 1.65 -10.90 8.39
CA GLY A 131 2.41 -10.53 9.59
C GLY A 131 1.89 -9.28 10.31
N ILE A 132 1.33 -8.30 9.59
CA ILE A 132 0.68 -7.12 10.21
C ILE A 132 -0.65 -7.53 10.87
N MET A 133 -1.45 -8.36 10.20
CA MET A 133 -2.76 -8.81 10.74
C MET A 133 -2.56 -9.71 11.97
N GLU A 134 -1.60 -10.62 11.94
CA GLU A 134 -1.20 -11.45 13.10
C GLU A 134 -0.81 -10.61 14.31
N GLN A 135 -0.03 -9.53 14.11
CA GLN A 135 0.31 -8.60 15.18
C GLN A 135 -0.91 -7.84 15.70
N LEU A 136 -1.84 -7.42 14.83
CA LEU A 136 -3.08 -6.74 15.24
C LEU A 136 -3.96 -7.65 16.11
N ALA A 137 -4.23 -8.89 15.67
CA ALA A 137 -5.10 -9.81 16.42
C ALA A 137 -4.44 -10.32 17.71
N LYS A 138 -3.12 -10.60 17.70
CA LYS A 138 -2.39 -11.04 18.89
C LYS A 138 -2.42 -10.01 20.04
N ASN A 139 -2.47 -8.71 19.68
CA ASN A 139 -2.36 -7.62 20.65
C ASN A 139 -3.71 -7.06 21.12
N ASN A 140 -4.84 -7.48 20.53
CA ASN A 140 -6.15 -6.88 20.79
C ASN A 140 -7.25 -7.95 20.95
N ARG A 141 -8.21 -7.71 21.85
CA ARG A 141 -9.38 -8.58 22.02
C ARG A 141 -10.45 -8.25 20.97
N GLY A 142 -11.35 -9.20 20.69
CA GLY A 142 -12.41 -9.01 19.70
C GLY A 142 -11.90 -8.84 18.26
N ILE A 143 -10.67 -9.26 17.99
CA ILE A 143 -10.09 -9.34 16.64
C ILE A 143 -9.77 -10.81 16.35
N GLU A 144 -10.38 -11.34 15.29
CA GLU A 144 -10.15 -12.69 14.78
C GLU A 144 -9.49 -12.61 13.39
N ILE A 145 -8.63 -13.58 13.06
CA ILE A 145 -8.10 -13.75 11.70
C ILE A 145 -8.67 -15.03 11.13
N ASN A 146 -9.27 -14.90 9.95
CA ASN A 146 -9.72 -16.01 9.12
C ASN A 146 -8.97 -15.97 7.77
N ARG A 147 -9.10 -17.02 6.97
CA ARG A 147 -8.62 -17.07 5.58
C ARG A 147 -9.83 -17.17 4.64
N VAL A 148 -9.75 -16.51 3.49
CA VAL A 148 -10.83 -16.47 2.50
C VAL A 148 -10.32 -16.77 1.09
N GLY A 149 -10.96 -17.70 0.42
CA GLY A 149 -10.51 -18.29 -0.85
C GLY A 149 -10.32 -19.81 -0.74
N PRO A 150 -10.00 -20.49 -1.85
CA PRO A 150 -9.62 -21.90 -1.88
C PRO A 150 -8.13 -22.07 -1.52
N PRO A 151 -7.72 -23.26 -1.04
CA PRO A 151 -6.32 -23.53 -0.68
C PRO A 151 -5.32 -23.12 -1.76
N LYS A 152 -4.19 -22.55 -1.34
CA LYS A 152 -3.12 -21.92 -2.16
C LYS A 152 -3.45 -20.55 -2.77
N PHE A 153 -4.69 -20.08 -2.72
CA PHE A 153 -5.10 -18.75 -3.20
C PHE A 153 -5.90 -17.96 -2.14
N GLU A 154 -5.73 -18.34 -0.88
CA GLU A 154 -6.32 -17.67 0.27
C GLU A 154 -5.71 -16.29 0.48
N VAL A 155 -6.52 -15.34 0.92
CA VAL A 155 -6.07 -14.09 1.53
C VAL A 155 -6.58 -13.99 2.96
N PRO A 156 -5.87 -13.29 3.86
CA PRO A 156 -6.34 -13.11 5.24
C PRO A 156 -7.55 -12.15 5.30
N LEU A 157 -8.45 -12.44 6.23
CA LEU A 157 -9.61 -11.65 6.62
C LEU A 157 -9.49 -11.33 8.11
N LEU A 158 -9.47 -10.05 8.47
CA LEU A 158 -9.68 -9.61 9.86
C LEU A 158 -11.18 -9.48 10.13
N ARG A 159 -11.64 -9.99 11.27
CA ARG A 159 -12.99 -9.78 11.80
C ARG A 159 -12.88 -9.03 13.13
N PHE A 160 -13.52 -7.86 13.20
CA PHE A 160 -13.59 -7.03 14.40
C PHE A 160 -15.00 -7.10 14.98
N CYS A 161 -15.13 -7.66 16.19
CA CYS A 161 -16.39 -7.82 16.90
C CYS A 161 -16.13 -7.87 18.42
N GLU A 162 -16.63 -6.89 19.17
CA GLU A 162 -16.53 -6.81 20.64
C GLU A 162 -17.90 -6.71 21.30
N GLY A 163 -17.97 -7.05 22.60
CA GLY A 163 -19.15 -6.83 23.46
C GLY A 163 -20.33 -7.76 23.19
N ASP A 164 -21.34 -7.68 24.06
CA ASP A 164 -22.42 -8.69 24.14
C ASP A 164 -23.61 -8.42 23.20
N ARG A 165 -23.48 -7.49 22.25
CA ARG A 165 -24.53 -7.19 21.26
C ARG A 165 -24.72 -8.38 20.33
N VAL A 166 -25.92 -8.97 20.33
CA VAL A 166 -26.28 -10.11 19.47
C VAL A 166 -26.11 -9.79 17.99
N GLU A 167 -25.65 -10.77 17.21
CA GLU A 167 -25.21 -10.61 15.82
C GLU A 167 -26.29 -10.03 14.89
N ALA A 168 -27.54 -10.54 14.99
CA ALA A 168 -28.70 -10.02 14.26
C ALA A 168 -29.10 -8.57 14.61
N ARG A 169 -28.42 -7.92 15.56
CA ARG A 169 -28.56 -6.47 15.85
C ARG A 169 -27.32 -5.67 15.48
N ARG A 170 -26.27 -6.28 14.91
CA ARG A 170 -25.05 -5.59 14.46
C ARG A 170 -25.20 -5.13 13.02
N ILE A 171 -24.61 -3.97 12.74
CA ILE A 171 -24.45 -3.47 11.37
C ILE A 171 -23.28 -4.23 10.73
N GLY A 172 -23.49 -4.86 9.57
CA GLY A 172 -22.41 -5.54 8.85
C GLY A 172 -21.56 -4.55 8.06
N VAL A 173 -20.24 -4.53 8.21
CA VAL A 173 -19.37 -3.62 7.43
C VAL A 173 -18.26 -4.43 6.77
N ILE A 174 -18.35 -4.61 5.45
CA ILE A 174 -17.32 -5.28 4.65
C ILE A 174 -16.40 -4.22 4.05
N ILE A 175 -15.10 -4.37 4.24
CA ILE A 175 -14.09 -3.43 3.77
C ILE A 175 -13.00 -4.19 3.01
N ARG A 176 -12.71 -3.74 1.79
CA ARG A 176 -11.89 -4.46 0.82
C ARG A 176 -10.81 -3.56 0.25
N GLY A 177 -9.55 -3.98 0.30
CA GLY A 177 -8.48 -3.46 -0.53
C GLY A 177 -8.37 -4.24 -1.86
N ASP A 178 -8.14 -3.51 -2.95
CA ASP A 178 -7.68 -4.07 -4.23
C ASP A 178 -6.24 -4.62 -4.12
N ARG A 179 -5.73 -5.30 -5.15
CA ARG A 179 -4.34 -5.80 -5.30
C ARG A 179 -3.28 -4.69 -5.46
N LYS A 180 -3.59 -3.47 -5.01
CA LYS A 180 -2.93 -2.22 -5.38
C LYS A 180 -2.43 -1.50 -4.12
N PRO A 181 -1.13 -1.19 -3.99
CA PRO A 181 -0.53 -0.79 -2.71
C PRO A 181 -1.26 0.33 -1.97
N VAL A 182 -1.75 1.35 -2.68
CA VAL A 182 -2.48 2.48 -2.07
C VAL A 182 -3.77 2.04 -1.38
N ALA A 183 -4.57 1.20 -2.06
CA ALA A 183 -5.81 0.65 -1.50
C ALA A 183 -5.51 -0.29 -0.33
N SER A 184 -4.50 -1.15 -0.47
CA SER A 184 -4.17 -2.13 0.55
C SER A 184 -3.57 -1.51 1.82
N TRP A 185 -2.64 -0.55 1.69
CA TRP A 185 -2.13 0.20 2.84
C TRP A 185 -3.21 1.04 3.53
N SER A 186 -4.21 1.53 2.78
CA SER A 186 -5.37 2.21 3.36
C SER A 186 -6.24 1.25 4.17
N ALA A 187 -6.49 0.03 3.68
CA ALA A 187 -7.18 -1.01 4.45
C ALA A 187 -6.41 -1.47 5.70
N ILE A 188 -5.07 -1.48 5.65
CA ILE A 188 -4.21 -1.71 6.83
C ILE A 188 -4.34 -0.57 7.86
N GLY A 189 -4.29 0.70 7.43
CA GLY A 189 -4.49 1.84 8.36
C GLY A 189 -5.86 1.87 9.00
N LEU A 190 -6.89 1.54 8.21
CA LEU A 190 -8.24 1.34 8.71
C LEU A 190 -8.28 0.23 9.76
N SER A 191 -7.60 -0.91 9.51
CA SER A 191 -7.49 -2.02 10.47
C SER A 191 -6.74 -1.61 11.76
N GLN A 192 -5.72 -0.76 11.66
CA GLN A 192 -4.99 -0.21 12.80
C GLN A 192 -5.84 0.76 13.63
N TRP A 193 -6.64 1.63 12.98
CA TRP A 193 -7.59 2.50 13.68
C TRP A 193 -8.71 1.69 14.33
N LEU A 194 -9.27 0.70 13.63
CA LEU A 194 -10.27 -0.23 14.18
C LEU A 194 -9.73 -1.00 15.38
N ALA A 195 -8.45 -1.33 15.44
CA ALA A 195 -7.82 -1.98 16.59
C ALA A 195 -7.53 -1.00 17.75
N SER A 196 -7.68 0.31 17.56
CA SER A 196 -7.27 1.30 18.56
C SER A 196 -8.23 1.42 19.75
N ALA A 197 -7.75 2.06 20.81
CA ALA A 197 -8.53 2.49 21.96
C ALA A 197 -9.30 3.81 21.73
N SER A 198 -9.44 4.28 20.48
CA SER A 198 -10.29 5.43 20.15
C SER A 198 -11.75 5.13 20.56
N PRO A 199 -12.48 6.06 21.22
CA PRO A 199 -13.87 5.86 21.61
C PRO A 199 -14.77 5.43 20.45
N ASP A 200 -14.58 6.02 19.26
CA ASP A 200 -15.37 5.70 18.07
C ASP A 200 -15.01 4.33 17.48
N ALA A 201 -13.74 3.91 17.58
CA ALA A 201 -13.32 2.57 17.19
C ALA A 201 -13.90 1.50 18.13
N VAL A 202 -13.83 1.73 19.44
CA VAL A 202 -14.44 0.87 20.47
C VAL A 202 -15.95 0.80 20.25
N TRP A 203 -16.63 1.94 20.04
CA TRP A 203 -18.06 1.98 19.73
C TRP A 203 -18.38 1.16 18.47
N LEU A 204 -17.58 1.29 17.40
CA LEU A 204 -17.82 0.58 16.15
C LEU A 204 -17.64 -0.93 16.33
N ARG A 205 -16.59 -1.39 17.02
CA ARG A 205 -16.42 -2.82 17.34
C ARG A 205 -17.54 -3.39 18.21
N GLN A 206 -18.17 -2.56 19.05
CA GLN A 206 -19.28 -2.97 19.93
C GLN A 206 -20.67 -2.95 19.26
N ASN A 207 -20.84 -2.20 18.17
CA ASN A 207 -22.14 -1.99 17.52
C ASN A 207 -22.25 -2.55 16.11
N ALA A 208 -21.12 -2.76 15.44
CA ALA A 208 -21.02 -3.42 14.14
C ALA A 208 -20.32 -4.79 14.25
N GLU A 209 -20.29 -5.48 13.13
CA GLU A 209 -19.32 -6.53 12.82
C GLU A 209 -18.55 -6.05 11.58
N VAL A 210 -17.24 -5.83 11.72
CA VAL A 210 -16.42 -5.26 10.64
C VAL A 210 -15.49 -6.33 10.08
N LEU A 211 -15.62 -6.63 8.79
CA LEU A 211 -14.84 -7.62 8.06
C LEU A 211 -13.88 -6.89 7.11
N VAL A 212 -12.57 -7.00 7.33
CA VAL A 212 -11.56 -6.31 6.54
C VAL A 212 -10.66 -7.30 5.80
N ILE A 213 -10.62 -7.20 4.46
CA ILE A 213 -9.75 -7.97 3.58
C ILE A 213 -8.76 -6.97 2.96
N PRO A 214 -7.53 -6.83 3.48
CA PRO A 214 -6.65 -5.72 3.08
C PRO A 214 -6.07 -5.83 1.67
N THR A 215 -6.02 -7.02 1.07
CA THR A 215 -5.54 -7.18 -0.31
C THR A 215 -6.19 -8.41 -0.97
N MET A 216 -6.08 -8.50 -2.29
CA MET A 216 -6.48 -9.67 -3.08
C MET A 216 -5.26 -10.51 -3.46
N HIS A 217 -5.48 -11.80 -3.77
CA HIS A 217 -4.38 -12.70 -4.09
C HIS A 217 -3.65 -12.24 -5.36
N PRO A 218 -2.32 -11.98 -5.32
CA PRO A 218 -1.63 -11.22 -6.36
C PRO A 218 -1.73 -11.85 -7.76
N ALA A 219 -1.66 -13.19 -7.84
CA ALA A 219 -1.77 -13.95 -9.08
C ALA A 219 -3.17 -14.51 -9.37
N ARG A 220 -4.16 -14.25 -8.50
CA ARG A 220 -5.54 -14.77 -8.59
C ARG A 220 -6.60 -13.83 -7.98
N PRO A 221 -6.67 -12.55 -8.37
CA PRO A 221 -7.62 -11.60 -7.77
C PRO A 221 -9.09 -11.99 -7.98
N GLU A 222 -9.41 -12.70 -9.07
CA GLU A 222 -10.74 -13.25 -9.36
C GLU A 222 -11.20 -14.29 -8.34
N VAL A 223 -10.24 -14.95 -7.67
CA VAL A 223 -10.53 -15.97 -6.66
C VAL A 223 -10.89 -15.31 -5.32
N SER A 224 -10.21 -14.23 -4.94
CA SER A 224 -10.61 -13.40 -3.80
C SER A 224 -12.00 -12.79 -4.01
N MET A 225 -12.33 -12.35 -5.23
CA MET A 225 -13.66 -11.82 -5.58
C MET A 225 -14.80 -12.80 -5.30
N HIS A 226 -14.66 -14.08 -5.67
CA HIS A 226 -15.70 -15.07 -5.39
C HIS A 226 -15.92 -15.30 -3.88
N ALA A 227 -14.85 -15.27 -3.08
CA ALA A 227 -14.96 -15.37 -1.62
C ALA A 227 -15.66 -14.14 -1.01
N ILE A 228 -15.32 -12.93 -1.49
CA ILE A 228 -15.99 -11.68 -1.08
C ILE A 228 -17.49 -11.72 -1.42
N SER A 229 -17.87 -12.21 -2.60
CA SER A 229 -19.28 -12.38 -3.00
C SER A 229 -20.02 -13.38 -2.11
N ALA A 230 -19.38 -14.46 -1.66
CA ALA A 230 -19.97 -15.42 -0.74
C ALA A 230 -20.19 -14.81 0.67
N ILE A 231 -19.22 -14.05 1.18
CA ILE A 231 -19.33 -13.31 2.45
C ILE A 231 -20.47 -12.28 2.38
N LYS A 232 -20.54 -11.51 1.28
CA LYS A 232 -21.63 -10.56 1.04
C LYS A 232 -22.99 -11.28 1.00
N ALA A 233 -23.08 -12.42 0.33
CA ALA A 233 -24.30 -13.23 0.28
C ALA A 233 -24.74 -13.75 1.66
N SER A 234 -23.80 -14.13 2.52
CA SER A 234 -24.10 -14.56 3.90
C SER A 234 -24.72 -13.42 4.72
N ILE A 235 -24.09 -12.24 4.74
CA ILE A 235 -24.61 -11.07 5.48
C ILE A 235 -25.96 -10.60 4.90
N LEU A 236 -26.14 -10.68 3.57
CA LEU A 236 -27.41 -10.37 2.90
C LEU A 236 -28.55 -11.33 3.26
N GLN A 237 -28.27 -12.61 3.54
CA GLN A 237 -29.32 -13.60 3.87
C GLN A 237 -29.95 -13.37 5.25
N GLU A 238 -29.33 -12.56 6.11
CA GLU A 238 -29.80 -12.26 7.46
C GLU A 238 -30.61 -10.97 7.56
N ASP A 239 -30.90 -10.30 6.44
CA ASP A 239 -31.60 -9.00 6.36
C ASP A 239 -30.94 -7.89 7.21
N ARG A 240 -29.62 -8.02 7.46
CA ARG A 240 -28.84 -7.05 8.23
C ARG A 240 -28.59 -5.77 7.42
N HIS A 241 -28.82 -4.60 8.03
CA HIS A 241 -28.26 -3.34 7.55
C HIS A 241 -26.74 -3.49 7.42
N HIS A 242 -26.20 -3.16 6.25
CA HIS A 242 -24.79 -3.34 5.98
C HIS A 242 -24.21 -2.29 5.03
N LEU A 243 -22.90 -2.12 5.07
CA LEU A 243 -22.11 -1.31 4.13
C LEU A 243 -21.03 -2.19 3.51
N LEU A 244 -20.85 -2.11 2.20
CA LEU A 244 -19.68 -2.66 1.50
C LEU A 244 -18.83 -1.49 0.99
N ILE A 245 -17.55 -1.48 1.36
CA ILE A 245 -16.59 -0.41 1.08
C ILE A 245 -15.42 -1.00 0.31
N GLU A 246 -15.27 -0.58 -0.94
CA GLU A 246 -14.25 -1.07 -1.85
C GLU A 246 -13.22 0.04 -2.13
N LEU A 247 -12.00 -0.16 -1.63
CA LEU A 247 -10.86 0.70 -1.89
C LEU A 247 -10.15 0.15 -3.14
N SER A 248 -10.09 0.94 -4.20
CA SER A 248 -9.52 0.51 -5.49
C SER A 248 -8.70 1.63 -6.13
N GLN A 249 -7.54 1.30 -6.71
CA GLN A 249 -6.68 2.34 -7.29
C GLN A 249 -7.20 2.70 -8.70
N ALA A 250 -7.69 3.94 -8.85
CA ALA A 250 -8.42 4.38 -10.04
C ALA A 250 -7.55 4.47 -11.31
N SER A 251 -6.26 4.73 -11.12
CA SER A 251 -5.27 5.09 -12.15
C SER A 251 -3.88 5.09 -11.48
N PRO A 252 -2.81 5.65 -12.07
CA PRO A 252 -1.56 5.99 -11.35
C PRO A 252 -1.43 7.05 -10.06
N THR A 253 -2.30 9.15 -9.48
CA THR A 253 -2.63 10.20 -8.41
C THR A 253 -4.05 10.13 -7.75
N ALA A 254 -4.74 9.00 -7.72
CA ALA A 254 -6.14 8.78 -7.35
C ALA A 254 -6.45 7.35 -6.87
N THR A 255 -7.44 7.22 -5.99
CA THR A 255 -8.00 5.97 -5.48
C THR A 255 -9.50 6.17 -5.29
N ASN A 256 -10.30 5.25 -5.82
CA ASN A 256 -11.74 5.23 -5.65
C ASN A 256 -12.07 4.55 -4.33
N ILE A 257 -12.91 5.20 -3.53
CA ILE A 257 -13.71 4.57 -2.49
C ILE A 257 -15.11 4.40 -3.06
N HIS A 258 -15.54 3.16 -3.24
CA HIS A 258 -16.91 2.85 -3.62
C HIS A 258 -17.65 2.32 -2.39
N ILE A 259 -18.75 2.96 -1.98
CA ILE A 259 -19.60 2.47 -0.88
C ILE A 259 -20.98 2.09 -1.41
N GLN A 260 -21.27 0.80 -1.31
CA GLN A 260 -22.56 0.22 -1.59
C GLN A 260 -23.35 0.11 -0.27
N SER A 261 -24.52 0.73 -0.23
CA SER A 261 -25.58 0.49 0.78
C SER A 261 -26.72 -0.30 0.10
N PRO A 262 -27.46 -1.17 0.82
CA PRO A 262 -28.69 -1.76 0.29
C PRO A 262 -29.83 -0.73 0.13
N GLU A 263 -29.76 0.40 0.84
CA GLU A 263 -30.76 1.46 0.73
C GLU A 263 -30.57 2.26 -0.56
N GLN A 264 -31.66 2.50 -1.30
CA GLN A 264 -31.63 3.22 -2.59
C GLN A 264 -31.25 4.71 -2.49
N ASN A 265 -31.05 5.22 -1.27
CA ASN A 265 -30.64 6.59 -1.00
C ASN A 265 -29.22 6.56 -0.38
N PRO A 266 -28.21 7.15 -1.02
CA PRO A 266 -26.87 7.21 -0.44
C PRO A 266 -26.90 8.09 0.83
N HIS A 267 -26.31 7.64 1.94
CA HIS A 267 -26.27 8.44 3.17
C HIS A 267 -25.56 9.79 2.92
N PRO A 268 -26.29 10.94 2.88
CA PRO A 268 -25.66 12.22 2.57
C PRO A 268 -24.74 12.68 3.71
N TYR A 269 -24.95 12.15 4.91
CA TYR A 269 -24.11 12.42 6.07
C TYR A 269 -22.73 11.74 5.95
N LEU A 270 -22.68 10.50 5.46
CA LEU A 270 -21.42 9.79 5.20
C LEU A 270 -20.59 10.50 4.14
N HIS A 271 -21.22 11.02 3.08
CA HIS A 271 -20.57 11.83 2.04
C HIS A 271 -19.89 13.08 2.60
N ASN A 272 -20.60 13.81 3.45
CA ASN A 272 -20.09 15.04 4.05
C ASN A 272 -18.99 14.77 5.08
N LEU A 273 -19.14 13.73 5.92
CA LEU A 273 -18.10 13.31 6.87
C LEU A 273 -16.84 12.82 6.16
N LEU A 274 -16.96 11.90 5.18
CA LEU A 274 -15.82 11.42 4.40
C LEU A 274 -15.10 12.59 3.73
N THR A 275 -15.83 13.45 3.00
CA THR A 275 -15.23 14.63 2.35
C THR A 275 -14.48 15.51 3.36
N HIS A 276 -15.08 15.78 4.54
CA HIS A 276 -14.47 16.60 5.57
C HIS A 276 -13.21 15.94 6.18
N SER A 277 -13.32 14.73 6.72
CA SER A 277 -12.20 14.03 7.36
C SER A 277 -11.06 13.75 6.38
N LEU A 278 -11.35 13.36 5.14
CA LEU A 278 -10.33 13.16 4.11
C LEU A 278 -9.67 14.48 3.69
N SER A 279 -10.41 15.59 3.62
CA SER A 279 -9.84 16.91 3.29
C SER A 279 -8.79 17.41 4.30
N SER A 280 -8.79 16.87 5.53
CA SER A 280 -7.75 17.13 6.54
C SER A 280 -6.43 16.37 6.30
N VAL A 281 -6.48 15.30 5.48
CA VAL A 281 -5.33 14.41 5.20
C VAL A 281 -4.75 14.67 3.80
N ILE A 282 -5.61 14.91 2.81
CA ILE A 282 -5.28 15.12 1.40
C ILE A 282 -6.33 16.00 0.69
N PRO A 283 -6.00 16.68 -0.42
CA PRO A 283 -7.01 17.29 -1.28
C PRO A 283 -8.02 16.25 -1.79
N VAL A 284 -9.31 16.58 -1.81
CA VAL A 284 -10.38 15.72 -2.35
C VAL A 284 -11.03 16.44 -3.52
N GLN A 285 -10.95 15.87 -4.73
CA GLN A 285 -11.83 16.25 -5.83
C GLN A 285 -13.14 15.46 -5.73
N GLN A 286 -14.26 16.08 -6.10
CA GLN A 286 -15.55 15.39 -6.16
C GLN A 286 -15.90 15.09 -7.62
N SER A 287 -16.21 13.83 -7.93
CA SER A 287 -16.80 13.43 -9.21
C SER A 287 -18.23 12.91 -8.98
N PRO A 288 -19.24 13.45 -9.69
CA PRO A 288 -20.60 12.92 -9.60
C PRO A 288 -20.71 11.59 -10.35
N ILE A 289 -21.14 10.53 -9.67
CA ILE A 289 -21.34 9.20 -10.24
C ILE A 289 -22.80 8.77 -10.00
N ASP A 290 -23.44 8.17 -11.01
CA ASP A 290 -24.90 7.90 -11.01
C ASP A 290 -25.27 6.74 -10.07
N LYS A 291 -26.38 6.93 -9.33
CA LYS A 291 -27.07 5.95 -8.45
C LYS A 291 -26.22 5.13 -7.47
N SER A 292 -24.97 5.52 -7.25
CA SER A 292 -24.03 4.84 -6.37
C SER A 292 -23.10 5.87 -5.73
N THR A 293 -22.85 5.75 -4.43
CA THR A 293 -21.88 6.60 -3.75
C THR A 293 -20.46 6.09 -4.02
N SER A 294 -19.90 6.57 -5.11
CA SER A 294 -18.49 6.39 -5.46
C SER A 294 -17.77 7.73 -5.35
N TRP A 295 -16.76 7.80 -4.48
CA TRP A 295 -15.83 8.92 -4.40
C TRP A 295 -14.56 8.51 -5.12
N GLN A 296 -14.26 9.12 -6.26
CA GLN A 296 -12.86 9.23 -6.66
C GLN A 296 -12.19 10.21 -5.70
N ILE A 297 -11.13 9.78 -5.02
CA ILE A 297 -10.27 10.68 -4.26
C ILE A 297 -8.93 10.74 -4.97
N ASP A 298 -8.54 11.94 -5.39
CA ASP A 298 -7.20 12.16 -5.90
C ASP A 298 -6.19 12.11 -4.72
N ILE A 299 -5.50 10.98 -4.58
CA ILE A 299 -4.34 10.79 -3.70
C ILE A 299 -3.08 11.04 -4.54
N PRO A 300 -2.52 12.26 -4.63
CA PRO A 300 -1.44 12.61 -5.56
C PRO A 300 -0.09 11.98 -5.19
N TRP A 301 0.05 10.69 -5.52
CA TRP A 301 1.20 9.79 -5.34
C TRP A 301 2.51 10.36 -5.90
N ASN A 302 2.44 11.31 -6.84
CA ASN A 302 3.56 11.91 -7.56
C ASN A 302 3.97 13.29 -7.03
N HIS A 303 3.10 14.00 -6.32
CA HIS A 303 3.32 15.39 -5.90
C HIS A 303 3.43 15.56 -4.38
N ALA A 304 2.72 14.73 -3.60
CA ALA A 304 2.71 14.79 -2.14
C ALA A 304 3.63 13.74 -1.48
N ALA A 305 3.78 13.81 -0.16
CA ALA A 305 4.50 12.84 0.65
C ALA A 305 3.69 11.53 0.82
N GLY A 306 3.52 10.77 -0.28
CA GLY A 306 2.85 9.46 -0.32
C GLY A 306 3.63 8.35 0.40
N THR A 307 3.73 8.45 1.72
CA THR A 307 4.33 7.42 2.59
C THR A 307 3.28 6.40 3.05
N ILE A 308 3.74 5.27 3.59
CA ILE A 308 2.90 4.27 4.27
C ILE A 308 1.99 4.94 5.33
N SER A 309 2.53 5.89 6.11
CA SER A 309 1.76 6.63 7.13
C SER A 309 0.64 7.47 6.51
N THR A 310 0.82 7.99 5.31
CA THR A 310 -0.20 8.79 4.60
C THR A 310 -1.38 7.92 4.19
N TYR A 311 -1.12 6.75 3.59
CA TYR A 311 -2.17 5.77 3.30
C TYR A 311 -2.85 5.27 4.57
N GLN A 312 -2.08 5.03 5.64
CA GLN A 312 -2.64 4.60 6.92
C GLN A 312 -3.61 5.63 7.53
N LYS A 313 -3.28 6.93 7.44
CA LYS A 313 -4.16 8.04 7.89
C LYS A 313 -5.43 8.15 7.04
N ILE A 314 -5.36 7.91 5.74
CA ILE A 314 -6.52 7.84 4.86
C ILE A 314 -7.45 6.70 5.31
N GLY A 315 -6.88 5.51 5.58
CA GLY A 315 -7.59 4.39 6.20
C GLY A 315 -8.30 4.74 7.51
N ALA A 316 -7.60 5.43 8.42
CA ALA A 316 -8.16 5.89 9.69
C ALA A 316 -9.33 6.88 9.51
N ALA A 317 -9.17 7.89 8.65
CA ALA A 317 -10.20 8.89 8.38
C ALA A 317 -11.48 8.28 7.77
N ILE A 318 -11.33 7.22 6.96
CA ILE A 318 -12.48 6.43 6.44
C ILE A 318 -13.20 5.72 7.59
N ALA A 319 -12.45 5.05 8.47
CA ALA A 319 -12.97 4.32 9.62
C ALA A 319 -13.76 5.21 10.59
N GLU A 320 -13.19 6.37 10.91
CA GLU A 320 -13.79 7.42 11.73
C GLU A 320 -15.09 7.96 11.10
N SER A 321 -15.08 8.23 9.80
CA SER A 321 -16.28 8.70 9.06
C SER A 321 -17.42 7.67 9.06
N ILE A 322 -17.09 6.37 9.02
CA ILE A 322 -18.08 5.28 9.15
C ILE A 322 -18.66 5.28 10.57
N ALA A 323 -17.81 5.29 11.60
CA ALA A 323 -18.27 5.28 13.00
C ALA A 323 -19.18 6.47 13.31
N LEU A 324 -18.75 7.69 12.97
CA LEU A 324 -19.51 8.93 13.14
C LEU A 324 -20.79 9.02 12.29
N THR A 325 -20.94 8.16 11.27
CA THR A 325 -22.19 8.00 10.51
C THR A 325 -23.12 7.03 11.22
N LEU A 326 -22.62 5.84 11.60
CA LEU A 326 -23.44 4.76 12.18
C LEU A 326 -23.89 5.02 13.62
N GLN A 327 -23.32 6.02 14.29
CA GLN A 327 -23.74 6.52 15.61
C GLN A 327 -25.06 7.34 15.59
N ARG A 328 -25.69 7.55 14.43
CA ARG A 328 -26.78 8.53 14.22
C ARG A 328 -28.10 7.89 13.79
#